data_AF-A0A920Q4Y9-F1
#
_entry.id   AF-A0A920Q4Y9-F1
#
_cell.length_a   1.000
_cell.length_b   1.000
_cell.length_c   1.000
_cell.angle_alpha   90.00
_cell.angle_beta   90.00
_cell.angle_gamma   90.00
#
_symmetry.space_group_name_H-M   'P 1'
#
loop_
_entity.id
_entity.type
_entity.pdbx_description
1 polymer ?
#
loop_
_entity_poly.entity_id
_entity_poly.type
_entity_poly.pdbx_seq_one_letter_code
_entity_poly.pdbx_strand_id
1 'polypeptide(L)' 'MNLNPIPGVVSYGGNEIVITPGNSSPTNDGVSAILVMSEEKALALGLEPMARIIGFGVSGVKPQLMGLGPVPLLTRL' A
#
# COMPACT_ATOMS: atom_id res chain seq x y z
N MET A 1 16.44 -8.16 20.01
CA MET A 1 16.52 -6.70 20.19
C MET A 1 15.25 -6.25 20.88
N ASN A 2 15.32 -5.89 22.17
CA ASN A 2 14.21 -5.28 22.89
C ASN A 2 14.20 -3.78 22.56
N LEU A 3 13.53 -3.42 21.47
CA LEU A 3 13.30 -2.04 21.10
C LEU A 3 12.10 -1.53 21.89
N ASN A 4 12.21 -0.34 22.49
CA ASN A 4 11.13 0.23 23.30
C ASN A 4 9.93 0.56 22.40
N PRO A 5 8.69 0.23 22.80
CA PRO A 5 7.48 0.62 22.08
C PRO A 5 7.38 2.14 21.92
N ILE A 6 6.79 2.59 20.81
CA ILE A 6 6.56 4.01 20.53
C ILE A 6 5.43 4.53 21.44
N PRO A 7 5.67 5.54 22.30
CA PRO A 7 4.64 6.10 23.17
C PRO A 7 3.46 6.69 22.36
N GLY A 8 2.23 6.48 22.84
CA GLY A 8 1.03 7.08 22.24
C GLY A 8 0.28 6.23 21.20
N VAL A 9 0.78 5.03 20.89
CA VAL A 9 0.05 4.06 20.04
C VAL A 9 -1.02 3.37 20.88
N VAL A 10 -2.30 3.62 20.57
CA VAL A 10 -3.44 3.00 21.25
C VAL A 10 -3.89 1.77 20.48
N SER A 11 -4.05 0.65 21.20
CA SER A 11 -4.64 -0.56 20.62
C SER A 11 -6.14 -0.51 20.56
N TYR A 12 -6.69 -0.80 19.40
CA TYR A 12 -8.13 -0.97 19.19
C TYR A 12 -8.63 -2.39 19.50
N GLY A 13 -7.73 -3.37 19.66
CA GLY A 13 -8.06 -4.79 19.83
C GLY A 13 -7.90 -5.31 21.26
N GLY A 14 -7.65 -4.44 22.25
CA GLY A 14 -7.48 -4.82 23.66
C GLY A 14 -6.13 -5.45 24.01
N ASN A 15 -5.25 -5.72 23.04
CA ASN A 15 -3.89 -6.24 23.24
C ASN A 15 -2.85 -5.15 23.05
N GLU A 16 -1.69 -5.22 23.71
CA GLU A 16 -0.59 -4.28 23.48
C GLU A 16 -0.12 -4.31 22.00
N ILE A 17 0.09 -3.13 21.40
CA ILE A 17 0.68 -3.02 20.06
C ILE A 17 2.16 -2.68 20.24
N VAL A 18 3.04 -3.52 19.70
CA VAL A 18 4.49 -3.32 19.74
C VAL A 18 5.00 -3.02 18.33
N ILE A 19 5.23 -1.74 18.05
CA ILE A 19 5.89 -1.27 16.83
C ILE A 19 7.35 -1.02 17.15
N THR A 20 8.23 -1.59 16.32
CA THR A 20 9.68 -1.45 16.43
C THR A 20 10.27 -1.12 15.06
N PRO A 21 11.46 -0.52 15.00
CA PRO A 21 12.19 -0.36 13.75
C PRO A 21 12.31 -1.65 12.91
N GLY A 22 12.38 -2.83 13.55
CA GLY A 22 12.52 -4.11 12.86
C GLY A 22 11.23 -4.66 12.25
N ASN A 23 10.06 -4.14 12.63
CA ASN A 23 8.77 -4.56 12.10
C ASN A 23 7.98 -3.43 11.39
N SER A 24 8.60 -2.26 11.22
CA SER A 24 8.06 -1.12 10.47
C SER A 24 8.83 -0.88 9.17
N SER A 25 8.20 -0.25 8.18
CA SER A 25 8.92 0.23 6.99
C SER A 25 9.96 1.30 7.39
N PRO A 26 11.19 1.26 6.84
CA PRO A 26 12.18 2.30 7.09
C PRO A 26 11.85 3.58 6.32
N THR A 27 12.50 4.69 6.67
CA THR A 27 12.52 5.89 5.83
C THR A 27 13.39 5.63 4.60
N ASN A 28 12.86 5.91 3.40
CA ASN A 28 13.49 5.58 2.12
C ASN A 28 13.50 6.81 1.19
N ASP A 29 14.57 6.94 0.39
CA ASP A 29 14.67 7.86 -0.74
C ASP A 29 14.80 7.06 -2.04
N GLY A 30 14.01 7.39 -3.07
CA GLY A 30 14.04 6.66 -4.35
C GLY A 30 13.13 7.22 -5.43
N VAL A 31 13.26 6.71 -6.66
CA VAL A 31 12.43 7.07 -7.82
C VAL A 31 11.93 5.82 -8.54
N SER A 32 10.70 5.87 -9.04
CA SER A 32 10.12 4.85 -9.91
C SER A 32 9.33 5.51 -11.05
N ALA A 33 9.25 4.83 -12.19
CA ALA A 33 8.46 5.28 -13.34
C ALA A 33 7.87 4.07 -14.06
N ILE A 34 6.64 4.22 -14.54
CA ILE A 34 5.95 3.25 -15.41
C ILE A 34 5.37 4.00 -16.61
N LEU A 35 5.43 3.39 -17.79
CA LEU A 35 4.77 3.91 -18.99
C LEU A 35 3.40 3.25 -19.11
N VAL A 36 2.34 4.05 -19.03
CA VAL A 36 0.96 3.60 -19.21
C VAL A 36 0.49 3.96 -20.61
N MET A 37 -0.09 2.99 -21.32
CA MET A 37 -0.54 3.14 -22.70
C MET A 37 -1.86 2.40 -22.89
N SER A 38 -2.62 2.79 -23.93
CA SER A 38 -3.62 1.86 -24.47
C SER A 38 -2.92 0.67 -25.12
N GLU A 39 -3.53 -0.51 -25.00
CA GLU A 39 -3.03 -1.74 -25.60
C GLU A 39 -2.87 -1.59 -27.12
N GLU A 40 -3.87 -1.01 -27.78
CA GLU A 40 -3.88 -0.73 -29.23
C GLU A 40 -2.65 0.08 -29.66
N LYS A 41 -2.31 1.14 -28.91
CA LYS A 41 -1.17 2.01 -29.26
C LYS A 41 0.16 1.32 -29.00
N ALA A 42 0.26 0.56 -27.92
CA ALA A 42 1.47 -0.20 -27.59
C ALA A 42 1.76 -1.23 -28.70
N LEU A 43 0.76 -1.99 -29.12
CA LEU A 43 0.89 -2.99 -30.19
C LEU A 43 1.20 -2.35 -31.55
N ALA A 44 0.55 -1.22 -31.89
CA ALA A 44 0.83 -0.48 -33.13
C ALA A 44 2.27 0.07 -33.20
N LEU A 45 2.91 0.28 -32.04
CA LEU A 45 4.32 0.67 -31.95
C LEU A 45 5.26 -0.53 -31.81
N GLY A 46 4.75 -1.77 -31.84
CA GLY A 46 5.55 -2.99 -31.69
C GLY A 46 6.08 -3.22 -30.28
N LEU A 47 5.47 -2.60 -29.26
CA LEU A 47 5.85 -2.79 -27.86
C LEU A 47 5.13 -4.02 -27.28
N GLU A 48 5.81 -4.74 -26.38
CA GLU A 48 5.24 -5.86 -25.63
C GLU A 48 4.74 -5.37 -24.26
N PRO A 49 3.41 -5.37 -23.99
CA PRO A 49 2.89 -4.96 -22.68
C PRO A 49 3.28 -5.95 -21.57
N MET A 50 3.81 -5.43 -20.46
CA MET A 50 4.22 -6.27 -19.31
C MET A 50 3.04 -6.71 -18.43
N ALA A 51 1.98 -5.90 -18.38
CA ALA A 51 0.80 -6.15 -17.55
C ALA A 51 -0.39 -5.31 -18.07
N ARG A 52 -1.59 -5.65 -17.58
CA ARG A 52 -2.82 -4.90 -17.84
C ARG A 52 -3.47 -4.48 -16.52
N ILE A 53 -3.88 -3.21 -16.42
CA ILE A 53 -4.66 -2.71 -15.28
C ILE A 53 -6.11 -3.15 -15.47
N ILE A 54 -6.57 -4.12 -14.67
CA ILE A 54 -7.93 -4.69 -14.77
C ILE A 54 -8.95 -4.01 -13.85
N GLY A 55 -8.49 -3.24 -12.87
CA GLY A 55 -9.33 -2.56 -11.89
C GLY A 55 -8.52 -1.61 -11.04
N PHE A 56 -9.19 -0.59 -10.51
CA PHE A 56 -8.65 0.38 -9.57
C PHE A 56 -9.79 0.85 -8.66
N GLY A 57 -9.47 1.17 -7.41
CA GLY A 57 -10.46 1.67 -6.47
C GLY A 57 -9.80 2.46 -5.34
N VAL A 58 -10.63 3.22 -4.62
CA VAL A 58 -10.24 4.00 -3.45
C VAL A 58 -11.24 3.72 -2.33
N SER A 59 -10.73 3.51 -1.11
CA SER A 59 -11.54 3.30 0.09
C SER A 59 -11.11 4.26 1.20
N GLY A 60 -12.01 4.53 2.14
CA GLY A 60 -11.75 5.36 3.31
C GLY A 60 -12.03 4.61 4.61
N VAL A 61 -11.21 4.85 5.62
CA VAL A 61 -11.40 4.39 7.01
C VAL A 61 -11.09 5.54 7.97
N LYS A 62 -11.37 5.36 9.26
CA LYS A 62 -10.94 6.34 10.29
C LYS A 62 -9.41 6.48 10.26
N PRO A 63 -8.85 7.71 10.37
CA PRO A 63 -7.40 7.93 10.30
C PRO A 63 -6.58 7.07 11.28
N GLN A 64 -7.13 6.83 12.48
CA GLN A 64 -6.49 6.02 13.51
C GLN A 64 -6.38 4.52 13.13
N LEU A 65 -7.08 4.10 12.07
CA LEU A 65 -7.11 2.73 11.55
C LEU A 65 -6.60 2.65 10.11
N MET A 66 -5.83 3.64 9.64
CA MET A 66 -5.44 3.77 8.22
C MET A 66 -4.87 2.48 7.59
N GLY A 67 -4.13 1.66 8.36
CA GLY A 67 -3.57 0.39 7.89
C GLY A 67 -4.62 -0.65 7.44
N LEU A 68 -5.89 -0.47 7.82
CA LEU A 68 -7.00 -1.33 7.42
C LEU A 68 -7.66 -0.91 6.10
N GLY A 69 -7.25 0.19 5.47
CA GLY A 69 -7.80 0.67 4.19
C GLY A 69 -7.96 -0.39 3.09
N PRO A 70 -7.02 -1.35 2.93
CA PRO A 70 -7.15 -2.42 1.93
C PRO A 70 -8.36 -3.36 2.16
N VAL A 71 -8.81 -3.57 3.40
CA VAL A 71 -9.92 -4.49 3.72
C VAL A 71 -11.23 -4.10 3.01
N PRO A 72 -11.77 -2.87 3.17
CA PRO A 72 -12.95 -2.43 2.43
C PRO A 72 -12.67 -2.16 0.95
N LEU A 73 -11.42 -1.99 0.52
CA LEU A 73 -11.10 -1.81 -0.90
C LEU A 73 -11.32 -3.11 -1.68
N LEU A 74 -10.84 -4.24 -1.15
CA LEU A 74 -10.92 -5.53 -1.81
C LEU A 74 -12.36 -6.03 -2.01
N THR A 75 -13.32 -5.55 -1.23
CA THR A 75 -14.75 -5.88 -1.43
C THR A 75 -15.44 -5.02 -2.49
N ARG A 76 -14.71 -4.08 -3.12
CA ARG A 76 -15.22 -3.10 -4.08
C ARG A 76 -14.47 -3.12 -5.42
N LEU A 77 -13.52 -4.04 -5.59
CA LEU A 77 -12.79 -4.33 -6.83
C LEU A 77 -13.37 -5.58 -7.49
#